data_AF-A0A1V9FFR1-F1
#
_entry.id   AF-A0A1V9FFR1-F1
#
_cell.length_a   1.000
_cell.length_b   1.000
_cell.length_c   1.000
_cell.angle_alpha   90.00
_cell.angle_beta   90.00
_cell.angle_gamma   90.00
#
_symmetry.space_group_name_H-M   'P 1'
#
loop_
_entity.id
_entity.type
_entity.pdbx_description
1 polymer ?
#
loop_
_entity_poly.entity_id
_entity_poly.type
_entity_poly.pdbx_seq_one_letter_code
_entity_poly.pdbx_strand_id
1 'polypeptide(L)'
;MRRSIFLVALCSLLSLCVAAQEGFPVPAGNANQLFYLQRTSNTNTIVYELNYKKGKLDEDNPVHVFWIRYAEKGQRAELSWIQRVFAYGVKTKRLADSSYRIRLVSYAGYSMYLKKGPDNKYRLFAPINGSQMILKSIFVKITGGSMWSPDIEYFEVSGINPATNKPVAERKKVLANEIKEK
;
A
#
# COMPACT_ATOMS: atom_id res chain seq x y z
N MET A 1 14.44 1.96 -56.10
CA MET A 1 14.91 1.98 -54.69
C MET A 1 13.74 2.41 -53.80
N ARG A 2 13.13 1.48 -53.05
CA ARG A 2 12.03 1.77 -52.11
C ARG A 2 12.62 2.17 -50.76
N ARG A 3 12.32 3.39 -50.28
CA ARG A 3 12.66 3.82 -48.92
C ARG A 3 11.51 3.43 -48.00
N SER A 4 11.72 2.40 -47.19
CA SER A 4 10.81 2.00 -46.13
C SER A 4 10.86 3.03 -45.00
N ILE A 5 9.76 3.73 -44.75
CA ILE A 5 9.56 4.57 -43.58
C ILE A 5 9.12 3.63 -42.45
N PHE A 6 10.01 3.38 -41.48
CA PHE A 6 9.63 2.72 -40.24
C PHE A 6 8.85 3.72 -39.38
N LEU A 7 7.54 3.53 -39.29
CA LEU A 7 6.69 4.21 -38.33
C LEU A 7 7.03 3.65 -36.95
N VAL A 8 7.80 4.40 -36.15
CA VAL A 8 7.98 4.10 -34.73
C VAL A 8 6.66 4.41 -34.05
N ALA A 9 5.86 3.36 -33.81
CA ALA A 9 4.71 3.45 -32.93
C ALA A 9 5.23 3.68 -31.51
N LEU A 10 5.27 4.94 -31.09
CA LEU A 10 5.51 5.33 -29.71
C LEU A 10 4.35 4.76 -28.89
N CYS A 11 4.61 3.64 -28.23
CA CYS A 11 3.67 2.95 -27.37
C CYS A 11 3.50 3.78 -26.09
N SER A 12 2.77 4.89 -26.16
CA SER A 12 2.32 5.66 -25.00
C SER A 12 1.14 4.93 -24.36
N LEU A 13 1.46 3.80 -23.72
CA LEU A 13 0.55 3.07 -22.84
C LEU A 13 0.93 3.40 -21.40
N LEU A 14 -0.11 3.73 -20.62
CA LEU A 14 -0.15 3.93 -19.17
C LEU A 14 0.04 5.37 -18.65
N SER A 15 -0.94 6.22 -18.96
CA SER A 15 -1.46 7.15 -17.96
C SER A 15 -2.94 6.83 -17.73
N LEU A 16 -3.22 5.69 -17.09
CA LEU A 16 -4.45 5.59 -16.32
C LEU A 16 -4.19 6.40 -15.06
N CYS A 17 -4.69 7.63 -15.12
CA CYS A 17 -4.56 8.66 -14.11
C CYS A 17 -4.93 8.09 -12.74
N VAL A 18 -3.95 7.98 -11.84
CA VAL A 18 -4.20 7.94 -10.40
C VAL A 18 -4.55 9.37 -10.00
N ALA A 19 -5.73 9.83 -10.40
CA ALA A 19 -6.15 11.24 -10.30
C ALA A 19 -6.17 11.75 -8.84
N ALA A 20 -6.23 10.86 -7.84
CA ALA A 20 -6.18 11.25 -6.42
C ALA A 20 -4.75 11.47 -5.88
N GLN A 21 -3.72 10.97 -6.56
CA GLN A 21 -2.32 11.03 -6.12
C GLN A 21 -1.51 12.08 -6.90
N GLU A 22 -2.17 12.89 -7.73
CA GLU A 22 -1.54 14.01 -8.44
C GLU A 22 -0.82 14.93 -7.44
N GLY A 23 0.47 15.18 -7.69
CA GLY A 23 1.33 16.00 -6.82
C GLY A 23 1.98 15.27 -5.63
N PHE A 24 1.66 13.99 -5.38
CA PHE A 24 2.35 13.21 -4.35
C PHE A 24 3.55 12.44 -4.93
N PRO A 25 4.70 12.43 -4.23
CA PRO A 25 5.86 11.68 -4.66
C PRO A 25 5.61 10.18 -4.55
N VAL A 26 5.92 9.41 -5.59
CA VAL A 26 5.90 7.94 -5.52
C VAL A 26 7.25 7.48 -4.95
N PRO A 27 7.29 6.66 -3.89
CA PRO A 27 8.52 6.06 -3.42
C PRO A 27 9.25 5.32 -4.54
N ALA A 28 10.57 5.48 -4.61
CA ALA A 28 11.40 4.76 -5.59
C ALA A 28 11.26 3.23 -5.50
N GLY A 29 10.77 2.73 -4.36
CA GLY A 29 10.56 1.32 -4.10
C GLY A 29 11.83 0.63 -3.63
N ASN A 30 11.66 -0.61 -3.17
CA ASN A 30 12.75 -1.55 -2.94
C ASN A 30 12.22 -2.98 -3.14
N ALA A 31 13.11 -3.97 -3.14
CA ALA A 31 12.76 -5.38 -3.37
C ALA A 31 11.82 -5.99 -2.31
N ASN A 32 11.75 -5.39 -1.11
CA ASN A 32 10.92 -5.83 0.00
C ASN A 32 9.61 -5.04 0.12
N GLN A 33 9.45 -3.93 -0.60
CA GLN A 33 8.28 -3.06 -0.48
C GLN A 33 7.01 -3.81 -0.89
N LEU A 34 6.04 -3.84 0.02
CA LEU A 34 4.71 -4.40 -0.21
C LEU A 34 3.79 -3.33 -0.79
N PHE A 35 3.67 -2.20 -0.09
CA PHE A 35 2.85 -1.07 -0.51
C PHE A 35 3.29 0.20 0.23
N TYR A 36 2.73 1.34 -0.17
CA TYR A 36 2.87 2.59 0.57
C TYR A 36 1.53 3.26 0.82
N LEU A 37 1.46 4.06 1.89
CA LEU A 37 0.29 4.83 2.27
C LEU A 37 0.59 6.32 2.27
N GLN A 38 -0.28 7.08 1.64
CA GLN A 38 -0.26 8.55 1.62
C GLN A 38 -1.59 9.11 2.09
N ARG A 39 -1.59 10.38 2.52
CA ARG A 39 -2.79 11.07 2.99
C ARG A 39 -2.69 12.55 2.70
N THR A 40 -3.84 13.23 2.62
CA THR A 40 -3.88 14.68 2.32
C THR A 40 -3.19 15.58 3.34
N SER A 41 -2.93 15.11 4.57
CA SER A 41 -2.32 15.95 5.62
C SER A 41 -0.92 16.46 5.26
N ASN A 42 -0.13 15.69 4.50
CA ASN A 42 1.19 16.07 3.98
C ASN A 42 1.72 15.01 3.00
N THR A 43 2.79 15.34 2.28
CA THR A 43 3.44 14.46 1.31
C THR A 43 4.27 13.33 1.93
N ASN A 44 4.42 13.27 3.26
CA ASN A 44 5.17 12.18 3.90
C ASN A 44 4.45 10.86 3.66
N THR A 45 5.24 9.86 3.28
CA THR A 45 4.75 8.57 2.85
C THR A 45 5.11 7.50 3.85
N ILE A 46 4.16 6.64 4.21
CA ILE A 46 4.42 5.46 5.03
C ILE A 46 4.70 4.31 4.09
N VAL A 47 5.83 3.64 4.24
CA VAL A 47 6.18 2.46 3.44
C VAL A 47 6.07 1.22 4.33
N TYR A 48 5.48 0.17 3.76
CA TYR A 48 5.34 -1.14 4.38
C TYR A 48 6.16 -2.12 3.56
N GLU A 49 7.14 -2.76 4.18
CA GLU A 49 8.04 -3.71 3.53
C GLU A 49 8.11 -5.04 4.29
N LEU A 50 8.54 -6.09 3.60
CA LEU A 50 8.83 -7.38 4.23
C LEU A 50 9.93 -7.22 5.28
N ASN A 51 9.70 -7.75 6.47
CA ASN A 51 10.68 -7.75 7.54
C ASN A 51 11.40 -9.10 7.61
N TYR A 52 12.70 -9.10 7.35
CA TYR A 52 13.53 -10.29 7.40
C TYR A 52 14.48 -10.25 8.60
N LYS A 53 14.56 -11.35 9.35
CA LYS A 53 15.57 -11.62 10.37
C LYS A 53 16.45 -12.78 9.92
N LYS A 54 17.76 -12.54 9.83
CA LYS A 54 18.76 -13.56 9.43
C LYS A 54 18.39 -14.27 8.11
N GLY A 55 17.89 -13.51 7.13
CA GLY A 55 17.51 -14.02 5.81
C GLY A 55 16.17 -14.78 5.75
N LYS A 56 15.44 -14.89 6.87
CA LYS A 56 14.10 -15.48 6.92
C LYS A 56 13.06 -14.44 7.30
N LEU A 57 11.84 -14.60 6.80
CA LEU A 57 10.75 -13.69 7.17
C LEU A 57 10.54 -13.76 8.69
N ASP A 58 10.44 -12.62 9.35
CA ASP A 58 10.12 -12.54 10.77
C ASP A 58 8.65 -12.97 10.97
N GLU A 59 8.41 -14.19 11.45
CA GLU A 59 7.05 -14.74 11.54
C GLU A 59 6.17 -13.98 12.56
N ASP A 60 6.78 -13.37 13.56
CA ASP A 60 6.06 -12.59 14.57
C ASP A 60 5.71 -11.20 14.05
N ASN A 61 6.59 -10.60 13.24
CA ASN A 61 6.45 -9.25 12.71
C ASN A 61 6.86 -9.19 11.23
N PRO A 62 6.11 -9.79 10.30
CA PRO A 62 6.55 -9.98 8.90
C PRO A 62 6.55 -8.70 8.07
N VAL A 63 6.06 -7.59 8.63
CA VAL A 63 5.97 -6.29 7.96
C VAL A 63 6.68 -5.23 8.80
N HIS A 64 7.69 -4.60 8.21
CA HIS A 64 8.34 -3.42 8.76
C HIS A 64 7.71 -2.17 8.17
N VAL A 65 7.51 -1.14 9.00
CA VAL A 65 6.82 0.09 8.62
C VAL A 65 7.68 1.28 8.99
N PHE A 66 7.88 2.19 8.05
CA PHE A 66 8.68 3.39 8.23
C PHE A 66 8.15 4.57 7.40
N TRP A 67 8.61 5.77 7.72
CA TRP A 67 8.35 6.99 6.98
C TRP A 67 9.40 7.24 5.90
N ILE A 68 8.96 7.81 4.78
CA ILE A 68 9.78 8.67 3.93
C ILE A 68 9.26 10.09 4.08
N ARG A 69 10.12 10.99 4.58
CA ARG A 69 9.74 12.37 4.94
C ARG A 69 9.90 13.34 3.77
N TYR A 70 9.07 13.19 2.75
CA TYR A 70 9.11 14.06 1.57
C TYR A 70 8.78 15.53 1.81
N ALA A 71 8.07 15.87 2.89
CA ALA A 71 7.87 17.26 3.30
C ALA A 71 9.15 17.89 3.93
N GLU A 72 10.19 17.09 4.13
CA GLU A 72 11.49 17.50 4.65
C GLU A 72 12.59 17.25 3.60
N LYS A 73 13.52 16.31 3.83
CA LYS A 73 14.63 15.98 2.92
C LYS A 73 14.45 14.63 2.21
N GLY A 74 13.26 14.04 2.28
CA GLY A 74 12.99 12.71 1.70
C GLY A 74 13.66 11.56 2.46
N GLN A 75 14.09 11.79 3.70
CA GLN A 75 14.81 10.80 4.48
C GLN A 75 13.90 9.70 5.05
N ARG A 76 14.46 8.51 5.25
CA ARG A 76 13.82 7.41 5.98
C ARG A 76 13.79 7.72 7.48
N ALA A 77 12.66 7.44 8.14
CA ALA A 77 12.54 7.56 9.59
C ALA A 77 11.64 6.44 10.17
N GLU A 78 12.03 5.86 11.31
CA GLU A 78 11.23 4.85 11.98
C GLU A 78 9.93 5.41 12.57
N LEU A 79 8.92 4.55 12.72
CA LEU A 79 7.75 4.89 13.52
C LEU A 79 8.13 4.95 15.02
N SER A 80 7.68 5.99 15.69
CA SER A 80 7.66 6.00 17.16
C SER A 80 6.77 4.86 17.69
N TRP A 81 6.97 4.46 18.94
CA TRP A 81 6.15 3.42 19.57
C TRP A 81 4.66 3.76 19.52
N ILE A 82 4.28 5.00 19.81
CA ILE A 82 2.89 5.47 19.80
C ILE A 82 2.29 5.35 18.38
N GLN A 83 3.01 5.81 17.35
CA GLN A 83 2.55 5.72 15.96
C GLN A 83 2.38 4.27 15.51
N ARG A 84 3.28 3.37 15.93
CA ARG A 84 3.21 1.94 15.62
C ARG A 84 2.04 1.26 16.33
N VAL A 85 1.73 1.63 17.56
CA VAL A 85 0.68 0.97 18.36
C VAL A 85 -0.72 1.51 18.08
N PHE A 86 -0.84 2.79 17.68
CA PHE A 86 -2.13 3.48 17.58
C PHE A 86 -2.48 4.03 16.18
N ALA A 87 -1.53 4.09 15.24
CA ALA A 87 -1.78 4.69 13.93
C ALA A 87 -1.32 3.79 12.77
N TYR A 88 -0.08 3.97 12.32
CA TYR A 88 0.43 3.44 11.05
C TYR A 88 1.02 2.03 11.17
N GLY A 89 1.00 1.42 12.35
CA GLY A 89 1.42 0.03 12.48
C GLY A 89 0.43 -0.95 11.86
N VAL A 90 0.80 -2.22 11.90
CA VAL A 90 -0.06 -3.31 11.45
C VAL A 90 -0.33 -4.32 12.56
N LYS A 91 -1.49 -4.95 12.50
CA LYS A 91 -1.81 -6.17 13.23
C LYS A 91 -1.60 -7.36 12.30
N THR A 92 -0.86 -8.34 12.77
CA THR A 92 -0.55 -9.57 12.03
C THR A 92 -1.21 -10.75 12.72
N LYS A 93 -1.83 -11.63 11.93
CA LYS A 93 -2.27 -12.95 12.40
C LYS A 93 -1.83 -14.02 11.40
N ARG A 94 -1.00 -14.97 11.84
CA ARG A 94 -0.65 -16.16 11.05
C ARG A 94 -1.88 -17.04 10.85
N LEU A 95 -2.05 -17.58 9.65
CA LEU A 95 -3.16 -18.44 9.25
C LEU A 95 -2.69 -19.89 9.11
N ALA A 96 -3.65 -20.83 9.05
CA ALA A 96 -3.36 -22.26 8.98
C ALA A 96 -2.58 -22.67 7.71
N ASP A 97 -2.73 -21.92 6.62
CA ASP A 97 -2.03 -22.12 5.35
C ASP A 97 -0.63 -21.46 5.32
N SER A 98 -0.09 -21.07 6.48
CA SER A 98 1.19 -20.35 6.63
C SER A 98 1.23 -18.96 5.98
N SER A 99 0.07 -18.43 5.54
CA SER A 99 -0.05 -17.03 5.16
C SER A 99 -0.33 -16.14 6.37
N TYR A 100 -0.30 -14.82 6.17
CA TYR A 100 -0.61 -13.86 7.24
C TYR A 100 -1.77 -12.97 6.84
N ARG A 101 -2.73 -12.80 7.75
CA ARG A 101 -3.70 -11.70 7.67
C ARG A 101 -3.08 -10.46 8.28
N ILE A 102 -3.04 -9.38 7.50
CA ILE A 102 -2.50 -8.08 7.87
C ILE A 102 -3.64 -7.07 7.89
N ARG A 103 -3.72 -6.25 8.94
CA ARG A 103 -4.64 -5.11 9.06
C ARG A 103 -3.86 -3.89 9.48
N LEU A 104 -4.28 -2.72 9.02
CA LEU A 104 -3.78 -1.46 9.60
C LEU A 104 -4.35 -1.32 11.01
N VAL A 105 -3.53 -0.88 11.97
CA VAL A 105 -3.99 -0.60 13.34
C VAL A 105 -5.14 0.39 13.34
N SER A 106 -5.08 1.40 12.47
CA SER A 106 -6.09 2.45 12.35
C SER A 106 -7.36 2.04 11.58
N TYR A 107 -7.42 0.83 11.01
CA TYR A 107 -8.57 0.41 10.19
C TYR A 107 -8.69 -1.13 10.13
N ALA A 108 -9.45 -1.69 11.08
CA ALA A 108 -9.59 -3.13 11.25
C ALA A 108 -10.50 -3.79 10.20
N GLY A 109 -11.43 -3.03 9.60
CA GLY A 109 -12.37 -3.55 8.59
C GLY A 109 -11.70 -3.99 7.29
N TYR A 110 -10.47 -3.55 7.01
CA TYR A 110 -9.76 -3.89 5.79
C TYR A 110 -8.68 -4.95 6.03
N SER A 111 -9.00 -6.19 5.68
CA SER A 111 -8.08 -7.32 5.80
C SER A 111 -7.32 -7.55 4.50
N MET A 112 -5.99 -7.58 4.61
CA MET A 112 -5.05 -7.91 3.55
C MET A 112 -4.37 -9.24 3.87
N TYR A 113 -3.81 -9.90 2.86
CA TYR A 113 -3.25 -11.24 3.00
C TYR A 113 -1.86 -11.33 2.40
N LEU A 114 -0.85 -11.52 3.25
CA LEU A 114 0.53 -11.73 2.84
C LEU A 114 0.72 -13.20 2.48
N LYS A 115 0.96 -13.48 1.21
CA LYS A 115 1.06 -14.84 0.66
C LYS A 115 2.32 -15.00 -0.18
N LYS A 116 2.89 -16.20 -0.17
CA LYS A 116 3.99 -16.57 -1.05
C LYS A 116 3.43 -17.00 -2.42
N GLY A 117 3.94 -16.43 -3.50
CA GLY A 117 3.60 -16.86 -4.85
C GLY A 117 4.35 -18.13 -5.27
N PRO A 118 4.03 -18.70 -6.45
CA PRO A 118 4.75 -19.85 -7.02
C PRO A 118 6.25 -19.59 -7.22
N ASP A 119 6.62 -18.34 -7.43
CA ASP A 119 8.01 -17.87 -7.56
C ASP A 119 8.73 -17.67 -6.22
N ASN A 120 8.16 -18.18 -5.12
CA ASN A 120 8.65 -18.03 -3.77
C ASN A 120 8.75 -16.57 -3.26
N LYS A 121 8.12 -15.60 -3.94
CA LYS A 121 8.10 -14.20 -3.48
C LYS A 121 6.83 -13.89 -2.71
N TYR A 122 6.97 -13.25 -1.56
CA TYR A 122 5.84 -12.74 -0.80
C TYR A 122 5.20 -11.55 -1.52
N ARG A 123 3.87 -11.53 -1.55
CA ARG A 123 3.04 -10.44 -2.06
C ARG A 123 1.89 -10.21 -1.10
N LEU A 124 1.49 -8.95 -0.95
CA LEU A 124 0.33 -8.58 -0.16
C LEU A 124 -0.89 -8.46 -1.07
N PHE A 125 -1.90 -9.29 -0.83
CA PHE A 125 -3.14 -9.28 -1.57
C PHE A 125 -4.22 -8.52 -0.80
N ALA A 126 -5.03 -7.74 -1.51
CA ALA A 126 -6.11 -6.97 -0.92
C ALA A 126 -7.37 -7.08 -1.81
N PRO A 127 -8.58 -7.01 -1.22
CA PRO A 127 -9.81 -6.98 -2.00
C PRO A 127 -9.97 -5.60 -2.68
N ILE A 128 -9.83 -5.58 -3.99
CA ILE A 128 -10.02 -4.41 -4.85
C ILE A 128 -11.01 -4.80 -5.96
N ASN A 129 -12.12 -4.06 -6.07
CA ASN A 129 -13.23 -4.34 -7.00
C ASN A 129 -13.76 -5.78 -6.86
N GLY A 130 -13.91 -6.26 -5.61
CA GLY A 130 -14.47 -7.57 -5.30
C GLY A 130 -13.54 -8.77 -5.54
N SER A 131 -12.30 -8.55 -5.98
CA SER A 131 -11.33 -9.62 -6.28
C SER A 131 -9.99 -9.39 -5.57
N GLN A 132 -9.20 -10.46 -5.39
CA GLN A 132 -7.89 -10.37 -4.73
C GLN A 132 -6.83 -9.84 -5.71
N MET A 133 -6.29 -8.67 -5.41
CA MET A 133 -5.31 -7.96 -6.23
C MET A 133 -4.02 -7.76 -5.45
N ILE A 134 -2.88 -7.67 -6.13
CA ILE A 134 -1.60 -7.35 -5.48
C ILE A 134 -1.62 -5.87 -5.12
N LEU A 135 -1.63 -5.55 -3.82
CA LEU A 135 -1.68 -4.18 -3.34
C LEU A 135 -0.42 -3.41 -3.74
N LYS A 136 -0.58 -2.13 -4.10
CA LYS A 136 0.53 -1.22 -4.44
C LYS A 136 0.52 0.06 -3.64
N SER A 137 -0.63 0.71 -3.51
CA SER A 137 -0.75 1.91 -2.69
C SER A 137 -2.12 2.05 -2.06
N ILE A 138 -2.15 2.80 -0.95
CA ILE A 138 -3.36 3.30 -0.32
C ILE A 138 -3.23 4.82 -0.23
N PHE A 139 -4.24 5.54 -0.68
CA PHE A 139 -4.35 6.97 -0.49
C PHE A 139 -5.54 7.28 0.42
N VAL A 140 -5.33 8.12 1.43
CA VAL A 140 -6.36 8.51 2.40
C VAL A 140 -6.74 9.97 2.17
N LYS A 141 -7.99 10.21 1.76
CA LYS A 141 -8.54 11.56 1.68
C LYS A 141 -9.08 11.96 3.05
N ILE A 142 -8.38 12.87 3.73
CA ILE A 142 -8.80 13.46 5.01
C ILE A 142 -9.33 14.87 4.73
N THR A 143 -10.50 15.19 5.29
CA THR A 143 -11.17 16.50 5.13
C THR A 143 -11.24 17.31 6.42
N GLY A 144 -10.96 16.70 7.57
CA GLY A 144 -11.03 17.36 8.87
C GLY A 144 -10.63 16.44 10.03
N GLY A 145 -11.18 16.73 11.21
CA GLY A 145 -10.94 15.96 12.43
C GLY A 145 -9.64 16.31 13.16
N SER A 146 -9.27 15.44 14.09
CA SER A 146 -8.06 15.59 14.92
C SER A 146 -6.94 14.64 14.48
N MET A 147 -5.74 14.83 15.00
CA MET A 147 -4.60 13.93 14.71
C MET A 147 -4.88 12.45 15.06
N TRP A 148 -5.68 12.21 16.11
CA TRP A 148 -6.01 10.85 16.59
C TRP A 148 -7.36 10.34 16.09
N SER A 149 -8.19 11.21 15.53
CA SER A 149 -9.49 10.87 14.96
C SER A 149 -9.74 11.76 13.73
N PRO A 150 -9.05 11.48 12.61
CA PRO A 150 -9.23 12.24 11.38
C PRO A 150 -10.57 11.91 10.73
N ASP A 151 -11.19 12.90 10.10
CA ASP A 151 -12.38 12.71 9.28
C ASP A 151 -11.95 12.26 7.88
N ILE A 152 -12.20 10.99 7.58
CA ILE A 152 -11.79 10.36 6.32
C ILE A 152 -12.98 10.36 5.35
N GLU A 153 -12.81 11.03 4.23
CA GLU A 153 -13.81 11.08 3.15
C GLU A 153 -13.83 9.74 2.38
N TYR A 154 -12.65 9.26 1.98
CA TYR A 154 -12.48 7.96 1.33
C TYR A 154 -11.03 7.45 1.45
N PHE A 155 -10.88 6.15 1.21
CA PHE A 155 -9.62 5.53 0.84
C PHE A 155 -9.64 5.18 -0.65
N GLU A 156 -8.56 5.46 -1.37
CA GLU A 156 -8.32 4.90 -2.70
C GLU A 156 -7.26 3.80 -2.57
N VAL A 157 -7.61 2.59 -2.98
CA VAL A 157 -6.73 1.44 -2.93
C VAL A 157 -6.35 1.07 -4.35
N SER A 158 -5.05 1.03 -4.65
CA SER A 158 -4.53 0.68 -5.96
C SER A 158 -3.71 -0.61 -5.90
N GLY A 159 -3.74 -1.37 -6.99
CA GLY A 159 -3.04 -2.63 -7.09
C GLY A 159 -2.85 -3.09 -8.53
N ILE A 160 -2.34 -4.31 -8.65
CA ILE A 160 -2.13 -4.99 -9.93
C ILE A 160 -2.96 -6.27 -9.94
N ASN A 161 -3.66 -6.51 -11.04
CA ASN A 161 -4.31 -7.79 -11.27
C ASN A 161 -3.26 -8.87 -11.55
N PRO A 162 -3.16 -9.93 -10.71
CA PRO A 162 -2.11 -10.94 -10.85
C PRO A 162 -2.23 -11.78 -12.12
N ALA A 163 -3.41 -11.88 -12.74
CA ALA A 163 -3.63 -12.66 -13.95
C ALA A 163 -3.30 -11.85 -15.23
N THR A 164 -3.61 -10.56 -15.25
CA THR A 164 -3.46 -9.71 -16.45
C THR A 164 -2.30 -8.73 -16.36
N ASN A 165 -1.69 -8.58 -15.18
CA ASN A 165 -0.68 -7.59 -14.85
C ASN A 165 -1.11 -6.12 -15.09
N LYS A 166 -2.43 -5.87 -15.20
CA LYS A 166 -2.98 -4.53 -15.40
C LYS A 166 -3.21 -3.81 -14.06
N PRO A 167 -3.04 -2.48 -14.00
CA PRO A 167 -3.37 -1.70 -12.83
C PRO A 167 -4.89 -1.69 -12.59
N VAL A 168 -5.27 -1.69 -11.32
CA VAL A 168 -6.65 -1.57 -10.85
C VAL A 168 -6.69 -0.64 -9.65
N ALA A 169 -7.80 0.07 -9.48
CA ALA A 169 -8.03 0.92 -8.31
C ALA A 169 -9.51 0.87 -7.90
N GLU A 170 -9.75 1.12 -6.62
CA GLU A 170 -11.09 1.23 -6.03
C GLU A 170 -11.09 2.34 -4.99
N ARG A 171 -12.13 3.18 -4.99
CA ARG A 171 -12.41 4.10 -3.88
C ARG A 171 -13.44 3.48 -2.94
N LYS A 172 -13.13 3.49 -1.65
CA LYS A 172 -14.01 3.00 -0.59
C LYS A 172 -14.32 4.14 0.36
N LYS A 173 -15.60 4.35 0.63
CA LYS A 173 -16.04 5.24 1.71
C LYS A 173 -15.73 4.57 3.06
N VAL A 174 -15.31 5.36 4.04
CA VAL A 174 -15.02 4.83 5.37
C VAL A 174 -16.31 4.69 6.16
N LEU A 175 -16.55 3.51 6.71
CA LEU A 175 -17.63 3.29 7.66
C LEU A 175 -17.04 3.31 9.08
N ALA A 176 -17.62 4.11 9.98
CA ALA A 176 -17.08 4.34 11.32
C ALA A 176 -16.96 3.04 12.16
N ASN A 177 -17.81 2.06 11.91
CA ASN A 177 -17.80 0.73 12.53
C ASN A 177 -16.62 -0.15 12.07
N GLU A 178 -15.86 0.24 11.05
CA GLU A 178 -14.71 -0.50 10.54
C GLU A 178 -13.37 0.00 11.10
N ILE A 179 -13.39 1.13 11.83
CA ILE A 179 -12.19 1.78 12.39
C ILE A 179 -11.71 1.07 13.66
N LYS A 180 -12.62 0.52 14.48
CA LYS A 180 -12.28 -0.15 15.75
C LYS A 180 -12.74 -1.61 15.73
N GLU A 181 -11.91 -2.53 16.22
CA GLU A 181 -12.41 -3.85 16.62
C GLU A 181 -13.33 -3.64 17.84
N LYS A 182 -14.50 -4.30 17.82
CA LYS A 182 -15.35 -4.42 19.02
C LYS A 182 -14.66 -5.25 20.08
#